data_AF-A0A2E8YWX8-F1
#
_entry.id   AF-A0A2E8YWX8-F1
#
_cell.length_a   1.000
_cell.length_b   1.000
_cell.length_c   1.000
_cell.angle_alpha   90.00
_cell.angle_beta   90.00
_cell.angle_gamma   90.00
#
_symmetry.space_group_name_H-M   'P 1'
#
loop_
_entity.id
_entity.type
_entity.pdbx_description
1 polymer ?
#
loop_
_entity_poly.entity_id
_entity_poly.type
_entity_poly.pdbx_seq_one_letter_code
_entity_poly.pdbx_strand_id
1 'polypeptide(L)'
;MSTATVPHPHTAQETTVVTDDLALREAAITTLESEVGVLMRRVRRVIADRARLVHPDLQPTSYLILTTVLREGTLRASTLVESLDVDKGAVSRQVKHLVELGLLAGEPDPEDGRAIVLSATDEARRRIEVVGADRRRYVQERLAGWDTDKLEGFVRDLAGYNALLEASAD
;
A
#
# COMPACT_ATOMS: atom_id res chain seq x y z
N MET A 1 -37.62 -2.47 -66.18
CA MET A 1 -37.01 -3.20 -65.05
C MET A 1 -35.55 -2.82 -64.98
N SER A 2 -35.14 -1.97 -64.02
CA SER A 2 -33.74 -1.79 -63.64
C SER A 2 -33.67 -1.02 -62.33
N THR A 3 -33.27 -1.69 -61.26
CA THR A 3 -32.88 -1.07 -59.99
C THR A 3 -31.58 -1.76 -59.58
N ALA A 4 -30.46 -1.09 -59.83
CA ALA A 4 -29.17 -1.45 -59.27
C ALA A 4 -29.01 -0.70 -57.94
N THR A 5 -29.14 -1.43 -56.84
CA THR A 5 -28.80 -0.97 -55.49
C THR A 5 -27.28 -0.93 -55.37
N VAL A 6 -26.72 0.26 -55.13
CA VAL A 6 -25.30 0.44 -54.77
C VAL A 6 -25.16 0.26 -53.25
N PRO A 7 -24.23 -0.57 -52.75
CA PRO A 7 -23.98 -0.68 -51.31
C PRO A 7 -23.16 0.53 -50.83
N HIS A 8 -23.58 1.13 -49.71
CA HIS A 8 -22.84 2.20 -49.03
C HIS A 8 -21.66 1.63 -48.21
N PRO A 9 -20.47 2.26 -48.20
CA PRO A 9 -19.34 1.87 -47.37
C PRO A 9 -19.36 2.65 -46.04
N HIS A 10 -19.99 2.10 -45.00
CA HIS A 10 -19.91 2.69 -43.65
C HIS A 10 -19.31 1.76 -42.58
N THR A 11 -19.05 0.49 -42.87
CA THR A 11 -18.67 -0.52 -41.84
C THR A 11 -17.17 -0.60 -41.53
N ALA A 12 -16.30 -0.14 -42.42
CA ALA A 12 -14.85 -0.37 -42.29
C ALA A 12 -14.14 0.58 -41.30
N GLN A 13 -14.56 1.86 -41.21
CA GLN A 13 -13.92 2.88 -40.36
C GLN A 13 -14.32 2.78 -38.88
N GLU A 14 -15.55 2.38 -38.59
CA GLU A 14 -16.05 2.24 -37.21
C GLU A 14 -15.40 1.01 -36.50
N THR A 15 -15.18 -0.07 -37.25
CA THR A 15 -14.52 -1.29 -36.75
C THR A 15 -13.02 -1.09 -36.48
N THR A 16 -12.34 -0.25 -37.28
CA THR A 16 -10.89 0.02 -37.11
C THR A 16 -10.61 0.93 -35.92
N VAL A 17 -11.41 1.98 -35.70
CA VAL A 17 -11.22 2.91 -34.56
C VAL A 17 -11.48 2.21 -33.22
N VAL A 18 -12.49 1.35 -33.14
CA VAL A 18 -12.78 0.56 -31.92
C VAL A 18 -11.65 -0.44 -31.62
N THR A 19 -11.05 -1.03 -32.66
CA THR A 19 -9.92 -1.95 -32.48
C THR A 19 -8.66 -1.23 -31.98
N ASP A 20 -8.43 0.01 -32.44
CA ASP A 20 -7.28 0.82 -32.03
C ASP A 20 -7.42 1.30 -30.57
N ASP A 21 -8.63 1.72 -30.15
CA ASP A 21 -8.90 2.08 -28.75
C ASP A 21 -8.72 0.91 -27.79
N LEU A 22 -9.18 -0.29 -28.16
CA LEU A 22 -8.99 -1.51 -27.37
C LEU A 22 -7.51 -1.89 -27.26
N ALA A 23 -6.74 -1.80 -28.35
CA ALA A 23 -5.31 -2.08 -28.34
C ALA A 23 -4.53 -1.05 -27.49
N LEU A 24 -4.88 0.23 -27.59
CA LEU A 24 -4.32 1.29 -26.74
C LEU A 24 -4.64 1.06 -25.27
N ARG A 25 -5.87 0.62 -24.96
CA ARG A 25 -6.29 0.30 -23.60
C ARG A 25 -5.53 -0.89 -23.02
N GLU A 26 -5.35 -1.95 -23.79
CA GLU A 26 -4.56 -3.11 -23.37
C GLU A 26 -3.11 -2.72 -23.08
N ALA A 27 -2.48 -1.96 -23.98
CA ALA A 27 -1.13 -1.45 -23.78
C ALA A 27 -1.01 -0.55 -22.53
N ALA A 28 -2.02 0.27 -22.26
CA ALA A 28 -2.07 1.09 -21.05
C ALA A 28 -2.17 0.25 -19.78
N ILE A 29 -2.97 -0.82 -19.77
CA ILE A 29 -3.08 -1.76 -18.65
C ILE A 29 -1.74 -2.46 -18.40
N THR A 30 -1.09 -3.00 -19.43
CA THR A 30 0.23 -3.63 -19.29
C THR A 30 1.28 -2.66 -18.74
N THR A 31 1.23 -1.40 -19.19
CA THR A 31 2.13 -0.35 -18.67
C THR A 31 1.86 -0.08 -17.19
N LEU A 32 0.59 0.01 -16.79
CA LEU A 32 0.18 0.18 -15.40
C LEU A 32 0.70 -0.96 -14.51
N GLU A 33 0.55 -2.22 -14.93
CA GLU A 33 1.05 -3.39 -14.18
C GLU A 33 2.57 -3.33 -13.97
N SER A 34 3.32 -2.94 -15.01
CA SER A 34 4.77 -2.75 -14.92
C SER A 34 5.14 -1.65 -13.91
N GLU A 35 4.49 -0.49 -13.99
CA GLU A 35 4.73 0.64 -13.09
C GLU A 35 4.36 0.31 -11.63
N VAL A 36 3.27 -0.43 -11.41
CA VAL A 36 2.91 -0.96 -10.07
C VAL A 36 4.01 -1.90 -9.57
N GLY A 37 4.55 -2.78 -10.42
CA GLY A 37 5.70 -3.62 -10.08
C GLY A 37 6.93 -2.81 -9.67
N VAL A 38 7.23 -1.71 -10.38
CA VAL A 38 8.32 -0.79 -10.03
C VAL A 38 8.05 -0.11 -8.68
N LEU A 39 6.84 0.39 -8.45
CA LEU A 39 6.42 1.01 -7.21
C LEU A 39 6.58 0.04 -6.03
N MET A 40 6.10 -1.20 -6.16
CA MET A 40 6.21 -2.22 -5.12
C MET A 40 7.65 -2.51 -4.73
N ARG A 41 8.58 -2.60 -5.69
CA ARG A 41 10.01 -2.80 -5.41
C ARG A 41 10.61 -1.59 -4.67
N ARG A 42 10.22 -0.37 -5.03
CA ARG A 42 10.66 0.86 -4.36
C ARG A 42 10.10 0.95 -2.94
N VAL A 43 8.82 0.63 -2.74
CA VAL A 43 8.16 0.61 -1.43
C VAL A 43 8.85 -0.39 -0.50
N ARG A 44 9.12 -1.62 -0.97
CA ARG A 44 9.87 -2.63 -0.17
C ARG A 44 11.24 -2.13 0.28
N ARG A 45 11.99 -1.47 -0.62
CA ARG A 45 13.29 -0.87 -0.27
C ARG A 45 13.15 0.20 0.80
N VAL A 46 12.19 1.11 0.63
CA VAL A 46 11.92 2.18 1.60
C VAL A 46 11.51 1.61 2.96
N ILE A 47 10.68 0.57 3.01
CA ILE A 47 10.32 -0.11 4.27
C ILE A 47 11.56 -0.69 4.94
N ALA A 48 12.43 -1.36 4.19
CA ALA A 48 13.65 -1.94 4.73
C ALA A 48 14.63 -0.87 5.26
N ASP A 49 14.81 0.23 4.54
CA ASP A 49 15.65 1.33 4.97
C ASP A 49 15.10 1.97 6.25
N ARG A 50 13.78 2.20 6.32
CA ARG A 50 13.13 2.75 7.52
C ARG A 50 13.23 1.83 8.72
N ALA A 51 13.07 0.52 8.53
CA ALA A 51 13.21 -0.45 9.60
C ALA A 51 14.59 -0.30 10.26
N ARG A 52 15.66 -0.24 9.45
CA ARG A 52 17.04 -0.04 9.93
C ARG A 52 17.26 1.29 10.65
N LEU A 53 16.61 2.37 10.18
CA LEU A 53 16.70 3.68 10.82
C LEU A 53 15.99 3.71 12.19
N VAL A 54 14.91 2.94 12.36
CA VAL A 54 14.24 2.79 13.66
C VAL A 54 15.07 1.94 14.61
N HIS A 55 15.56 0.79 14.15
CA HIS A 55 16.46 -0.05 14.93
C HIS A 55 17.27 -0.95 14.00
N PRO A 56 18.60 -1.10 14.20
CA PRO A 56 19.45 -1.91 13.30
C PRO A 56 18.98 -3.35 13.13
N ASP A 57 18.48 -3.96 14.21
CA ASP A 57 17.94 -5.33 14.22
C ASP A 57 16.44 -5.44 13.88
N LEU A 58 15.77 -4.34 13.51
CA LEU A 58 14.35 -4.39 13.15
C LEU A 58 14.17 -4.92 11.73
N GLN A 59 13.35 -5.96 11.61
CA GLN A 59 13.00 -6.57 10.33
C GLN A 59 11.94 -5.73 9.59
N PRO A 60 11.95 -5.70 8.24
CA PRO A 60 10.97 -4.95 7.45
C PRO A 60 9.50 -5.34 7.74
N THR A 61 9.24 -6.61 8.00
CA THR A 61 7.90 -7.12 8.35
C THR A 61 7.45 -6.67 9.73
N SER A 62 8.33 -6.76 10.73
CA SER A 62 8.10 -6.21 12.08
C SER A 62 7.90 -4.69 12.07
N TYR A 63 8.56 -3.96 11.17
CA TYR A 63 8.33 -2.53 10.99
C TYR A 63 6.88 -2.23 10.57
N LEU A 64 6.29 -3.04 9.69
CA LEU A 64 4.89 -2.87 9.29
C LEU A 64 3.94 -3.05 10.48
N ILE A 65 4.14 -4.10 11.29
CA ILE A 65 3.37 -4.30 12.53
C ILE A 65 3.50 -3.10 13.46
N LEU A 66 4.72 -2.62 13.69
CA LEU A 66 4.94 -1.46 14.56
C LEU A 66 4.17 -0.22 14.06
N THR A 67 4.21 0.06 12.76
CA THR A 67 3.48 1.19 12.19
C THR A 67 1.96 1.02 12.25
N THR A 68 1.45 -0.20 12.13
CA THR A 68 0.02 -0.49 12.31
C THR A 68 -0.40 -0.22 13.76
N VAL A 69 0.37 -0.69 14.74
CA VAL A 69 0.09 -0.43 16.16
C VAL A 69 0.14 1.07 16.47
N LEU A 70 1.09 1.80 15.90
CA LEU A 70 1.15 3.25 16.08
C LEU A 70 -0.03 4.00 15.45
N ARG A 71 -0.58 3.50 14.34
CA ARG A 71 -1.72 4.10 13.65
C ARG A 71 -3.04 3.82 14.37
N GLU A 72 -3.25 2.59 14.81
CA GLU A 72 -4.52 2.12 15.38
C GLU A 72 -4.56 2.27 16.91
N GLY A 73 -3.41 2.54 17.53
CA GLY A 73 -3.28 2.68 18.97
C GLY A 73 -3.14 1.32 19.65
N THR A 74 -3.71 1.20 20.83
CA THR A 74 -3.64 -0.04 21.61
C THR A 74 -4.59 -1.09 21.00
N LEU A 75 -4.09 -2.25 20.57
CA LEU A 75 -4.90 -3.30 19.95
C LEU A 75 -4.50 -4.72 20.36
N ARG A 76 -5.42 -5.67 20.20
CA ARG A 76 -5.17 -7.11 20.45
C ARG A 76 -4.27 -7.70 19.37
N ALA A 77 -3.40 -8.63 19.75
CA ALA A 77 -2.55 -9.34 18.79
C ALA A 77 -3.34 -10.11 17.71
N SER A 78 -4.59 -10.52 17.98
CA SER A 78 -5.49 -11.14 17.00
C SER A 78 -5.91 -10.17 15.88
N THR A 79 -6.10 -8.89 16.20
CA THR A 79 -6.47 -7.85 15.23
C THR A 79 -5.34 -7.59 14.22
N LEU A 80 -4.07 -7.84 14.59
CA LEU A 80 -2.94 -7.79 13.65
C LEU A 80 -2.98 -8.91 12.60
N VAL A 81 -3.51 -10.09 12.96
CA VAL A 81 -3.64 -11.23 12.04
C VAL A 81 -4.65 -10.89 10.94
N GLU A 82 -5.80 -10.33 11.33
CA GLU A 82 -6.87 -9.92 10.42
C GLU A 82 -6.44 -8.76 9.52
N SER A 83 -5.75 -7.76 10.07
CA SER A 83 -5.38 -6.54 9.32
C SER A 83 -4.20 -6.70 8.37
N LEU A 84 -3.33 -7.69 8.59
CA LEU A 84 -2.11 -7.86 7.79
C LEU A 84 -2.18 -9.07 6.84
N ASP A 85 -3.25 -9.86 6.90
CA ASP A 85 -3.41 -11.11 6.16
C ASP A 85 -2.19 -12.04 6.30
N VAL A 86 -1.72 -12.20 7.54
CA VAL A 86 -0.53 -13.02 7.87
C VAL A 86 -0.90 -14.09 8.89
N ASP A 87 -0.36 -15.29 8.71
CA ASP A 87 -0.51 -16.39 9.67
C ASP A 87 -0.18 -15.98 11.12
N LYS A 88 -1.03 -16.43 12.05
CA LYS A 88 -0.91 -16.20 13.50
C LYS A 88 0.49 -16.51 14.06
N GLY A 89 1.13 -17.57 13.57
CA GLY A 89 2.47 -17.96 14.00
C GLY A 89 3.54 -16.94 13.61
N ALA A 90 3.40 -16.29 12.46
CA ALA A 90 4.32 -15.25 12.02
C ALA A 90 4.10 -13.93 12.79
N VAL A 91 2.84 -13.54 13.01
CA VAL A 91 2.50 -12.37 13.84
C VAL A 91 3.06 -12.53 15.25
N SER A 92 2.85 -13.69 15.88
CA SER A 92 3.38 -13.97 17.22
C SER A 92 4.90 -13.83 17.31
N ARG A 93 5.64 -14.38 16.33
CA ARG A 93 7.11 -14.22 16.26
C ARG A 93 7.53 -12.76 16.09
N GLN A 94 6.87 -12.02 15.20
CA GLN A 94 7.23 -10.63 14.92
C GLN A 94 6.90 -9.70 16.10
N VAL A 95 5.78 -9.94 16.78
CA VAL A 95 5.41 -9.23 18.01
C VAL A 95 6.43 -9.51 19.12
N LYS A 96 6.82 -10.77 19.33
CA LYS A 96 7.87 -11.12 20.30
C LYS A 96 9.18 -10.38 20.01
N HIS A 97 9.61 -10.37 18.75
CA HIS A 97 10.79 -9.62 18.32
C HIS A 97 10.68 -8.13 18.63
N LEU A 98 9.53 -7.51 18.37
CA LEU A 98 9.31 -6.09 18.67
C LEU A 98 9.32 -5.77 20.18
N VAL A 99 8.82 -6.69 21.02
CA VAL A 99 8.90 -6.58 22.48
C VAL A 99 10.34 -6.73 22.96
N GLU A 100 11.11 -7.69 22.41
CA GLU A 100 12.53 -7.89 22.71
C GLU A 100 13.38 -6.65 22.35
N LEU A 101 13.03 -5.96 21.25
CA LEU A 101 13.66 -4.69 20.86
C LEU A 101 13.19 -3.47 21.69
N GLY A 102 12.24 -3.66 22.63
CA GLY A 102 11.68 -2.57 23.43
C GLY A 102 10.81 -1.59 22.64
N LEU A 103 10.31 -1.99 21.47
CA LEU A 103 9.51 -1.15 20.58
C LEU A 103 8.00 -1.33 20.81
N LEU A 104 7.59 -2.50 21.27
CA LEU A 104 6.23 -2.77 21.74
C LEU A 104 6.24 -3.20 23.22
N ALA A 105 5.14 -2.94 23.90
CA ALA A 105 4.78 -3.53 25.17
C ALA A 105 3.53 -4.42 24.97
N GLY A 106 3.55 -5.60 25.60
CA GLY A 106 2.43 -6.53 25.60
C GLY A 106 1.93 -6.76 27.01
N GLU A 107 0.64 -6.55 27.25
CA GLU A 107 -0.01 -6.74 28.54
C GLU A 107 -1.21 -7.68 28.40
N PRO A 108 -1.56 -8.48 29.43
CA PRO A 108 -2.81 -9.23 29.43
C PRO A 108 -3.99 -8.29 29.24
N ASP A 109 -4.95 -8.66 28.39
CA ASP A 109 -6.16 -7.88 28.24
C ASP A 109 -6.97 -7.91 29.56
N PRO A 110 -7.34 -6.74 30.13
CA PRO A 110 -8.12 -6.70 31.37
C PRO A 110 -9.52 -7.31 31.23
N GLU A 111 -10.07 -7.36 30.02
CA GLU A 111 -11.39 -7.94 29.73
C GLU A 111 -11.32 -9.42 29.34
N ASP A 112 -10.18 -9.86 28.79
CA ASP A 112 -9.90 -11.25 28.44
C ASP A 112 -8.44 -11.61 28.74
N GLY A 113 -8.16 -12.08 29.96
CA GLY A 113 -6.78 -12.40 30.39
C GLY A 113 -6.04 -13.45 29.56
N ARG A 114 -6.68 -14.07 28.55
CA ARG A 114 -6.03 -14.95 27.56
C ARG A 114 -5.52 -14.19 26.33
N ALA A 115 -6.06 -13.00 26.06
CA ALA A 115 -5.62 -12.11 24.99
C ALA A 115 -4.45 -11.23 25.47
N ILE A 116 -3.61 -10.83 24.50
CA ILE A 116 -2.52 -9.87 24.73
C ILE A 116 -2.86 -8.60 23.96
N VAL A 117 -2.85 -7.50 24.69
CA VAL A 117 -2.99 -6.15 24.19
C VAL A 117 -1.60 -5.58 23.94
N LEU A 118 -1.39 -5.02 22.76
CA LEU A 118 -0.13 -4.46 22.30
C LEU A 118 -0.23 -2.94 22.24
N SER A 119 0.82 -2.28 22.73
CA SER A 119 0.99 -0.84 22.60
C SER A 119 2.42 -0.50 22.19
N ALA A 120 2.59 0.59 21.44
CA ALA A 120 3.92 1.10 21.13
C ALA A 120 4.53 1.77 22.37
N THR A 121 5.84 1.58 22.56
CA THR A 121 6.58 2.29 23.61
C THR A 121 6.83 3.74 23.21
N ASP A 122 7.12 4.60 24.20
CA ASP A 122 7.48 5.99 23.90
C ASP A 122 8.75 6.10 23.07
N GLU A 123 9.68 5.16 23.23
CA GLU A 123 10.86 5.08 22.39
C GLU A 123 10.51 4.77 20.95
N ALA A 124 9.63 3.80 20.69
CA ALA A 124 9.16 3.52 19.35
C ALA A 124 8.48 4.74 18.70
N ARG A 125 7.62 5.45 19.45
CA ARG A 125 6.97 6.69 18.98
C ARG A 125 8.01 7.71 18.53
N ARG A 126 8.99 8.02 19.40
CA ARG A 126 10.07 8.98 19.09
C ARG A 126 10.85 8.59 17.84
N ARG A 127 11.27 7.33 17.73
CA ARG A 127 12.08 6.88 16.58
C ARG A 127 11.29 6.92 15.28
N ILE A 128 10.03 6.51 15.29
CA ILE A 128 9.17 6.56 14.11
C ILE A 128 8.90 8.00 13.68
N GLU A 129 8.71 8.92 14.62
CA GLU A 129 8.52 10.33 14.31
C GLU A 129 9.73 10.93 13.58
N VAL A 130 10.95 10.66 14.06
CA VAL A 130 12.19 11.09 13.40
C VAL A 130 12.28 10.54 11.98
N VAL A 131 12.08 9.23 11.80
CA VAL A 131 12.12 8.58 10.48
C VAL A 131 11.01 9.10 9.56
N GLY A 132 9.84 9.42 10.10
CA GLY A 132 8.70 9.96 9.36
C GLY A 132 8.93 11.39 8.87
N ALA A 133 9.57 12.24 9.67
CA ALA A 133 9.89 13.62 9.31
C ALA A 133 10.84 13.69 8.10
N ASP A 134 11.91 12.89 8.11
CA ASP A 134 12.88 12.82 7.00
C ASP A 134 12.21 12.34 5.70
N ARG A 135 11.30 11.37 5.81
CA ARG A 135 10.54 10.89 4.65
C ARG A 135 9.64 11.98 4.08
N ARG A 136 8.93 12.72 4.94
CA ARG A 136 8.02 13.78 4.48
C ARG A 136 8.77 14.83 3.69
N ARG A 137 9.94 15.26 4.20
CA ARG A 137 10.84 16.18 3.50
C ARG A 137 11.29 15.62 2.15
N TYR A 138 11.76 14.37 2.12
CA TYR A 138 12.16 13.72 0.87
C TYR A 138 11.04 13.69 -0.17
N VAL A 139 9.80 13.37 0.23
CA VAL A 139 8.66 13.34 -0.71
C VAL A 139 8.33 14.74 -1.20
N GLN A 140 8.32 15.73 -0.31
CA GLN A 140 8.09 17.13 -0.67
C GLN A 140 9.11 17.62 -1.70
N GLU A 141 10.41 17.34 -1.51
CA GLU A 141 11.45 17.72 -2.46
C GLU A 141 11.27 17.05 -3.83
N ARG A 142 10.90 15.76 -3.85
CA ARG A 142 10.72 15.02 -5.11
C ARG A 142 9.46 15.40 -5.87
N LEU A 143 8.46 15.92 -5.17
CA LEU A 143 7.20 16.38 -5.75
C LEU A 143 7.14 17.91 -5.87
N ALA A 144 8.23 18.63 -5.59
CA ALA A 144 8.25 20.10 -5.61
C ALA A 144 7.90 20.71 -6.99
N GLY A 145 8.06 19.94 -8.07
CA GLY A 145 7.67 20.36 -9.42
C GLY A 145 6.21 20.07 -9.78
N TRP A 146 5.42 19.49 -8.88
CA TRP A 146 3.98 19.28 -9.08
C TRP A 146 3.23 20.42 -8.40
N ASP A 147 2.26 20.99 -9.11
CA ASP A 147 1.28 21.87 -8.49
C ASP A 147 0.29 21.06 -7.64
N THR A 148 -0.50 21.78 -6.83
CA THR A 148 -1.48 21.17 -5.93
C THR A 148 -2.54 20.37 -6.69
N ASP A 149 -3.05 20.90 -7.81
CA ASP A 149 -4.13 20.25 -8.57
C ASP A 149 -3.68 18.89 -9.13
N LYS A 150 -2.46 18.82 -9.67
CA LYS A 150 -1.87 17.57 -10.15
C LYS A 150 -1.66 16.59 -9.01
N LEU A 151 -1.17 17.06 -7.86
CA LEU A 151 -0.95 16.21 -6.69
C LEU A 151 -2.27 15.64 -6.16
N GLU A 152 -3.30 16.46 -6.04
CA GLU A 152 -4.64 16.05 -5.61
C GLU A 152 -5.29 15.08 -6.60
N GLY A 153 -5.12 15.32 -7.91
CA GLY A 153 -5.56 14.40 -8.97
C GLY A 153 -4.91 13.02 -8.82
N PHE A 154 -3.59 12.98 -8.67
CA PHE A 154 -2.87 11.71 -8.48
C PHE A 154 -3.28 10.99 -7.19
N VAL A 155 -3.48 11.72 -6.08
CA VAL A 155 -3.99 11.13 -4.82
C VAL A 155 -5.35 10.48 -5.03
N ARG A 156 -6.26 11.15 -5.76
CA ARG A 156 -7.59 10.63 -6.05
C ARG A 156 -7.53 9.35 -6.90
N ASP A 157 -6.74 9.36 -7.96
CA ASP A 157 -6.62 8.22 -8.88
C ASP A 157 -5.99 7.02 -8.18
N LEU A 158 -4.94 7.24 -7.38
CA LEU A 158 -4.28 6.18 -6.61
C LEU A 158 -5.21 5.59 -5.54
N ALA A 159 -5.98 6.43 -4.85
CA ALA A 159 -6.96 5.97 -3.87
C ALA A 159 -8.07 5.15 -4.55
N GLY A 160 -8.57 5.61 -5.69
CA GLY A 160 -9.55 4.88 -6.50
C GLY A 160 -9.01 3.53 -6.98
N TYR A 161 -7.77 3.49 -7.47
CA TYR A 161 -7.09 2.26 -7.86
C TYR A 161 -7.00 1.25 -6.70
N ASN A 162 -6.57 1.69 -5.51
CA ASN A 162 -6.45 0.82 -4.33
C ASN A 162 -7.80 0.24 -3.91
N ALA A 163 -8.87 1.05 -3.89
CA ALA A 163 -10.21 0.59 -3.53
C ALA A 163 -10.76 -0.48 -4.49
N LEU A 164 -10.46 -0.37 -5.79
CA LEU A 164 -10.85 -1.37 -6.79
C LEU A 164 -10.13 -2.70 -6.59
N LEU A 165 -8.88 -2.67 -6.13
CA LEU A 165 -8.11 -3.89 -5.84
C LEU A 165 -8.58 -4.59 -4.56
N GLU A 166 -8.91 -3.84 -3.51
CA GLU A 166 -9.46 -4.41 -2.28
C GLU A 166 -10.81 -5.10 -2.54
N ALA A 167 -11.67 -4.51 -3.39
CA ALA A 167 -12.97 -5.08 -3.76
C ALA A 167 -12.89 -6.36 -4.63
N SER A 168 -11.72 -6.70 -5.17
CA SER A 168 -11.52 -7.88 -6.02
C SER A 168 -10.98 -9.09 -5.24
N ALA A 169 -10.81 -8.97 -3.93
CA ALA A 169 -10.27 -10.02 -3.05
C ALA A 169 -11.36 -10.88 -2.35
N ASP A 170 -12.64 -10.65 -2.67
CA ASP A 170 -13.80 -11.49 -2.27
C ASP A 170 -14.22 -12.46 -3.41
#